data_AF-A0A935IU74-F1
#
_entry.id   AF-A0A935IU74-F1
#
_cell.length_a   1.000
_cell.length_b   1.000
_cell.length_c   1.000
_cell.angle_alpha   90.00
_cell.angle_beta   90.00
_cell.angle_gamma   90.00
#
_symmetry.space_group_name_H-M   'P 1'
#
loop_
_entity.id
_entity.type
_entity.pdbx_description
1 polymer ?
#
loop_
_entity_poly.entity_id
_entity_poly.type
_entity_poly.pdbx_seq_one_letter_code
_entity_poly.pdbx_strand_id
1 'polypeptide(L)'
;MNKRTIILLSLGLTFFLFSALYIITRPSIFSSWDFTKTGQIGDTIGGILSPILNIVGSLLIFSSFLSQNKANDLQSEYNNFSLMYGLYKDFKDDFNNLSFQTSISGVKETYYGKIALSVFTEKLEKVLTSDAFKKNSFFEELLFLLGSFNILIEIVQNSKLNKKDKEYVLRMIHYLHTTRIKKHTNKIVEVTCKSALHHDFYEMIKQFNLSIEDNYKRNFGS
;
A
#
# COMPACT_ATOMS: atom_id res chain seq x y z
N MET A 1 -7.13 -26.12 -3.89
CA MET A 1 -6.83 -27.53 -4.21
C MET A 1 -5.40 -27.84 -3.76
N ASN A 2 -5.18 -28.89 -2.97
CA ASN A 2 -3.85 -29.14 -2.38
C ASN A 2 -2.84 -29.56 -3.45
N LYS A 3 -1.59 -29.09 -3.35
CA LYS A 3 -0.50 -29.42 -4.29
C LYS A 3 -0.33 -30.93 -4.49
N ARG A 4 -0.47 -31.72 -3.42
CA ARG A 4 -0.44 -33.19 -3.46
C ARG A 4 -1.56 -33.80 -4.30
N THR A 5 -2.76 -33.25 -4.22
CA THR A 5 -3.93 -33.73 -4.99
C THR A 5 -3.74 -33.46 -6.49
N ILE A 6 -3.21 -32.29 -6.86
CA ILE A 6 -2.90 -31.97 -8.27
C ILE A 6 -1.86 -32.93 -8.84
N ILE A 7 -0.80 -33.21 -8.08
CA ILE A 7 0.28 -34.12 -8.50
C ILE A 7 -0.25 -35.55 -8.68
N LEU A 8 -1.04 -36.05 -7.72
CA LEU A 8 -1.63 -37.39 -7.81
C LEU A 8 -2.60 -37.54 -8.98
N LEU A 9 -3.43 -36.53 -9.25
CA LEU A 9 -4.35 -36.52 -10.39
C LEU A 9 -3.59 -36.48 -11.73
N SER A 10 -2.54 -35.65 -11.83
CA SER A 10 -1.73 -35.54 -13.03
C SER A 10 -0.99 -36.84 -13.34
N LEU A 11 -0.39 -37.47 -12.32
CA LEU A 11 0.31 -38.76 -12.46
C LEU A 11 -0.68 -39.89 -12.81
N GLY A 12 -1.82 -39.94 -12.14
CA GLY A 12 -2.87 -40.94 -12.41
C GLY A 12 -3.43 -40.83 -13.83
N LEU A 13 -3.73 -39.61 -14.30
CA LEU A 13 -4.22 -39.37 -15.66
C LEU A 13 -3.17 -39.75 -16.71
N THR A 14 -1.92 -39.39 -16.47
CA THR A 14 -0.80 -39.73 -17.38
C THR A 14 -0.65 -41.25 -17.47
N PHE A 15 -0.60 -41.95 -16.34
CA PHE A 15 -0.51 -43.41 -16.29
C PHE A 15 -1.71 -44.08 -16.99
N PHE A 16 -2.92 -43.55 -16.78
CA PHE A 16 -4.13 -44.05 -17.44
C PHE A 16 -4.06 -43.91 -18.97
N LEU A 17 -3.63 -42.76 -19.49
CA LEU A 17 -3.50 -42.52 -20.93
C LEU A 17 -2.47 -43.44 -21.58
N PHE A 18 -1.30 -43.61 -20.95
CA PHE A 18 -0.27 -44.54 -21.46
C PHE A 18 -0.72 -46.00 -21.40
N SER A 19 -1.38 -46.40 -20.31
CA SER A 19 -1.91 -47.77 -20.15
C SER A 19 -3.03 -48.05 -21.17
N ALA A 20 -3.92 -47.10 -21.40
CA ALA A 20 -4.99 -47.22 -22.39
C ALA A 20 -4.42 -47.36 -23.81
N LEU A 21 -3.45 -46.53 -24.19
CA LEU A 21 -2.78 -46.62 -25.48
C LEU A 21 -2.09 -47.98 -25.67
N TYR A 22 -1.39 -48.45 -24.63
CA TYR A 22 -0.71 -49.75 -24.65
C TYR A 22 -1.67 -50.94 -24.76
N ILE A 23 -2.82 -50.89 -24.09
CA ILE A 23 -3.83 -51.96 -24.12
C ILE A 23 -4.56 -52.00 -25.46
N ILE A 24 -4.97 -50.84 -26.00
CA ILE A 24 -5.79 -50.74 -27.21
C ILE A 24 -4.98 -51.09 -28.49
N THR A 25 -3.66 -50.89 -28.47
CA THR A 25 -2.79 -51.17 -29.63
C THR A 25 -2.35 -52.64 -29.75
N ARG A 26 -2.69 -53.52 -28.79
CA ARG A 26 -2.35 -54.95 -28.85
C ARG A 26 -3.36 -55.77 -29.68
N PRO A 27 -2.95 -56.90 -30.27
CA PRO A 27 -3.87 -57.78 -30.99
C PRO A 27 -5.02 -58.24 -30.08
N SER A 28 -6.24 -58.19 -30.60
CA SER A 28 -7.46 -58.44 -29.84
C SER A 28 -7.52 -59.90 -29.36
N ILE A 29 -7.75 -60.09 -28.07
CA ILE A 29 -7.93 -61.43 -27.47
C ILE A 29 -9.35 -61.97 -27.76
N PHE A 30 -10.32 -61.08 -27.97
CA PHE A 30 -11.71 -61.41 -28.30
C PHE A 30 -12.07 -60.84 -29.68
N SER A 31 -12.70 -61.65 -30.53
CA SER A 31 -13.11 -61.26 -31.89
C SER A 31 -14.07 -60.06 -31.92
N SER A 32 -14.88 -59.88 -30.88
CA SER A 32 -15.78 -58.71 -30.74
C SER A 32 -15.04 -57.40 -30.43
N TRP A 33 -13.74 -57.45 -30.11
CA TRP A 33 -12.88 -56.32 -29.76
C TRP A 33 -11.74 -56.15 -30.78
N ASP A 34 -11.94 -56.66 -32.00
CA ASP A 34 -11.02 -56.48 -33.11
C ASP A 34 -11.20 -55.09 -33.74
N PHE A 35 -10.35 -54.15 -33.31
CA PHE A 35 -10.32 -52.77 -33.79
C PHE A 35 -9.46 -52.59 -35.06
N THR A 36 -8.95 -53.67 -35.67
CA THR A 36 -8.07 -53.56 -36.86
C THR A 36 -8.72 -52.88 -38.06
N LYS A 37 -10.06 -52.91 -38.16
CA LYS A 37 -10.84 -52.27 -39.22
C LYS A 37 -11.50 -50.95 -38.81
N THR A 38 -11.39 -50.53 -37.55
CA THR A 38 -12.07 -49.33 -37.02
C THR A 38 -11.18 -48.09 -36.96
N GLY A 39 -9.92 -48.20 -37.40
CA GLY A 39 -8.98 -47.07 -37.46
C GLY A 39 -9.54 -45.86 -38.20
N GLN A 40 -10.20 -46.09 -39.34
CA GLN A 40 -10.81 -45.01 -40.15
C GLN A 40 -11.95 -44.28 -39.41
N ILE A 41 -12.67 -44.96 -38.51
CA ILE A 41 -13.70 -44.34 -37.66
C ILE A 41 -13.01 -43.47 -36.60
N GLY A 42 -11.93 -43.98 -35.98
CA GLY A 42 -11.10 -43.21 -35.04
C GLY A 42 -10.48 -41.97 -35.68
N ASP A 43 -9.99 -42.08 -36.92
CA ASP A 43 -9.43 -40.97 -37.70
C ASP A 43 -10.49 -39.93 -38.06
N THR A 44 -11.70 -40.37 -38.40
CA THR A 44 -12.83 -39.46 -38.71
C THR A 44 -13.32 -38.74 -37.46
N ILE A 45 -13.46 -39.45 -36.34
CA ILE A 45 -13.83 -38.85 -35.04
C ILE A 45 -12.73 -37.89 -34.57
N GLY A 46 -11.46 -38.29 -34.65
CA GLY A 46 -10.32 -37.44 -34.29
C GLY A 46 -10.20 -36.21 -35.19
N GLY A 47 -10.40 -36.38 -36.49
CA GLY A 47 -10.36 -35.30 -37.48
C GLY A 47 -11.48 -34.27 -37.32
N ILE A 48 -12.67 -34.68 -36.90
CA ILE A 48 -13.81 -33.77 -36.63
C ILE A 48 -13.70 -33.14 -35.23
N LEU A 49 -13.32 -33.92 -34.22
CA LEU A 49 -13.22 -33.43 -32.83
C LEU A 49 -12.02 -32.52 -32.62
N SER A 50 -10.89 -32.75 -33.30
CA SER A 50 -9.68 -31.95 -33.09
C SER A 50 -9.90 -30.45 -33.34
N PRO A 51 -10.51 -30.00 -34.46
CA PRO A 51 -10.86 -28.59 -34.65
C PRO A 51 -11.80 -28.04 -33.57
N ILE A 52 -12.81 -28.81 -33.16
CA ILE A 52 -13.79 -28.39 -32.14
C ILE A 52 -13.09 -28.20 -30.78
N LEU A 53 -12.25 -29.15 -30.38
CA LEU A 53 -11.48 -29.08 -29.14
C LEU A 53 -10.47 -27.94 -29.16
N ASN A 54 -9.85 -27.65 -30.30
CA ASN A 54 -8.94 -26.51 -30.46
C ASN A 54 -9.68 -25.18 -30.28
N ILE A 55 -10.89 -25.03 -30.83
CA ILE A 55 -11.71 -23.83 -30.64
C ILE A 55 -12.09 -23.68 -29.16
N VAL A 56 -12.62 -24.73 -28.55
CA VAL A 56 -12.98 -24.71 -27.11
C VAL A 56 -11.76 -24.40 -26.25
N GLY A 57 -10.61 -25.00 -26.53
CA GLY A 57 -9.35 -24.73 -25.84
C GLY A 57 -8.93 -23.27 -25.97
N SER A 58 -9.00 -22.69 -27.17
CA SER A 58 -8.65 -21.29 -27.40
C SER A 58 -9.58 -20.31 -26.67
N LEU A 59 -10.89 -20.61 -26.58
CA LEU A 59 -11.86 -19.81 -25.83
C LEU A 59 -11.59 -19.85 -24.32
N LEU A 60 -11.24 -21.03 -23.78
CA LEU A 60 -10.87 -21.18 -22.37
C LEU A 60 -9.58 -20.42 -22.04
N ILE A 61 -8.60 -20.45 -22.93
CA ILE A 61 -7.35 -19.67 -22.81
C ILE A 61 -7.68 -18.18 -22.82
N PHE A 62 -8.49 -17.70 -23.76
CA PHE A 62 -8.90 -16.29 -23.84
C PHE A 62 -9.64 -15.84 -22.57
N SER A 63 -10.60 -16.63 -22.08
CA SER A 63 -11.30 -16.35 -20.83
C SER A 63 -10.34 -16.32 -19.64
N SER A 64 -9.33 -17.19 -19.63
CA SER A 64 -8.29 -17.21 -18.59
C SER A 64 -7.44 -15.94 -18.64
N PHE A 65 -7.11 -15.43 -19.82
CA PHE A 65 -6.39 -14.17 -19.97
C PHE A 65 -7.22 -12.97 -19.47
N LEU A 66 -8.52 -12.92 -19.75
CA LEU A 66 -9.39 -11.87 -19.21
C LEU A 66 -9.41 -11.88 -17.68
N SER A 67 -9.51 -13.07 -17.07
CA SER A 67 -9.47 -13.20 -15.61
C SER A 67 -8.11 -12.82 -15.03
N GLN A 68 -7.01 -13.17 -15.69
CA GLN A 68 -5.65 -12.80 -15.27
C GLN A 68 -5.42 -11.29 -15.36
N ASN A 69 -5.87 -10.63 -16.42
CA ASN A 69 -5.77 -9.18 -16.56
C ASN A 69 -6.52 -8.46 -15.42
N LYS A 70 -7.76 -8.87 -15.15
CA LYS A 70 -8.53 -8.32 -14.03
C LYS A 70 -7.84 -8.55 -12.67
N ALA A 71 -7.22 -9.72 -12.47
CA ALA A 71 -6.48 -9.99 -11.25
C ALA A 71 -5.22 -9.10 -11.12
N ASN A 72 -4.52 -8.84 -12.23
CA ASN A 72 -3.36 -7.95 -12.25
C ASN A 72 -3.75 -6.51 -11.92
N ASP A 73 -4.88 -6.02 -12.44
CA ASP A 73 -5.38 -4.68 -12.13
C ASP A 73 -5.71 -4.55 -10.63
N LEU A 74 -6.44 -5.51 -10.07
CA LEU A 74 -6.77 -5.54 -8.64
C LEU A 74 -5.51 -5.65 -7.77
N GLN A 75 -4.52 -6.44 -8.19
CA GLN A 75 -3.24 -6.55 -7.48
C GLN A 75 -2.48 -5.22 -7.51
N SER A 76 -2.49 -4.51 -8.64
CA SER A 76 -1.87 -3.19 -8.76
C SER A 76 -2.54 -2.17 -7.85
N GLU A 77 -3.88 -2.14 -7.82
CA GLU A 77 -4.63 -1.28 -6.89
C GLU A 77 -4.28 -1.58 -5.43
N TYR A 78 -4.29 -2.86 -5.03
CA TYR A 78 -3.93 -3.27 -3.68
C TYR A 78 -2.49 -2.88 -3.31
N ASN A 79 -1.54 -3.08 -4.24
CA ASN A 79 -0.14 -2.70 -4.02
C ASN A 79 0.01 -1.19 -3.83
N ASN A 80 -0.67 -0.39 -4.65
CA ASN A 80 -0.65 1.08 -4.52
C ASN A 80 -1.25 1.51 -3.18
N PHE A 81 -2.37 0.91 -2.77
CA PHE A 81 -2.97 1.20 -1.47
C PHE A 81 -2.03 0.83 -0.31
N SER A 82 -1.47 -0.38 -0.36
CA SER A 82 -0.51 -0.86 0.62
C SER A 82 0.70 0.07 0.75
N LEU A 83 1.23 0.58 -0.37
CA LEU A 83 2.33 1.55 -0.39
C LEU A 83 1.93 2.86 0.31
N MET A 84 0.77 3.45 -0.04
CA MET A 84 0.30 4.70 0.57
C MET A 84 0.04 4.55 2.07
N TYR A 85 -0.57 3.44 2.47
CA TYR A 85 -0.80 3.13 3.87
C TYR A 85 0.51 2.89 4.63
N GLY A 86 1.49 2.25 3.99
CA GLY A 86 2.85 2.09 4.50
C GLY A 86 3.52 3.43 4.78
N LEU A 87 3.54 4.34 3.80
CA LEU A 87 4.11 5.69 3.97
C LEU A 87 3.43 6.48 5.11
N TYR A 88 2.11 6.35 5.26
CA TYR A 88 1.40 6.94 6.40
C TYR A 88 1.85 6.33 7.74
N LYS A 89 2.05 5.01 7.79
CA LYS A 89 2.50 4.33 9.00
C LYS A 89 3.93 4.76 9.36
N ASP A 90 4.82 4.79 8.38
CA ASP A 90 6.22 5.22 8.56
C ASP A 90 6.25 6.66 9.08
N PHE A 91 5.48 7.57 8.48
CA PHE A 91 5.32 8.94 8.98
C PHE A 91 4.82 8.99 10.44
N LYS A 92 3.80 8.18 10.76
CA LYS A 92 3.24 8.11 12.11
C LYS A 92 4.28 7.60 13.10
N ASP A 93 5.14 6.67 12.69
CA ASP A 93 6.20 6.11 13.52
C ASP A 93 7.33 7.13 13.72
N ASP A 94 7.74 7.86 12.66
CA ASP A 94 8.64 9.01 12.75
C ASP A 94 8.11 10.08 13.71
N PHE A 95 6.82 10.41 13.63
CA PHE A 95 6.19 11.31 14.59
C PHE A 95 6.26 10.76 16.03
N ASN A 96 6.04 9.46 16.24
CA ASN A 96 6.12 8.89 17.59
C ASN A 96 7.56 8.87 18.13
N ASN A 97 8.56 8.82 17.24
CA ASN A 97 9.98 8.82 17.58
C ASN A 97 10.57 10.22 17.76
N LEU A 98 9.88 11.28 17.32
CA LEU A 98 10.26 12.67 17.57
C LEU A 98 10.54 12.88 19.06
N SER A 99 11.75 13.33 19.42
CA SER A 99 12.21 13.30 20.81
C SER A 99 12.68 14.65 21.32
N PHE A 100 12.18 15.08 22.48
CA PHE A 100 12.59 16.34 23.11
C PHE A 100 13.29 16.06 24.44
N GLN A 101 14.53 16.51 24.58
CA GLN A 101 15.31 16.38 25.81
C GLN A 101 15.32 17.68 26.60
N THR A 102 15.07 17.58 27.90
CA THR A 102 15.13 18.72 28.80
C THR A 102 15.59 18.29 30.19
N SER A 103 16.27 19.18 30.91
CA SER A 103 16.58 18.96 32.31
C SER A 103 15.45 19.48 33.20
N ILE A 104 14.96 18.64 34.11
CA ILE A 104 14.04 19.03 35.19
C ILE A 104 14.74 18.69 36.50
N SER A 105 14.95 19.68 37.36
CA SER A 105 15.63 19.50 38.65
C SER A 105 17.02 18.84 38.55
N GLY A 106 17.76 19.11 37.46
CA GLY A 106 19.09 18.55 37.22
C GLY A 106 19.11 17.15 36.58
N VAL A 107 17.94 16.49 36.45
CA VAL A 107 17.81 15.19 35.77
C VAL A 107 17.43 15.42 34.30
N LYS A 108 18.16 14.79 33.37
CA LYS A 108 17.82 14.81 31.95
C LYS A 108 16.66 13.86 31.69
N GLU A 109 15.56 14.38 31.18
CA GLU A 109 14.40 13.62 30.76
C GLU A 109 14.21 13.73 29.24
N THR A 110 13.84 12.62 28.61
CA THR A 110 13.53 12.53 27.18
C THR A 110 12.07 12.20 27.00
N TYR A 111 11.37 13.05 26.26
CA TYR A 111 9.97 12.87 25.89
C TYR A 111 9.86 12.47 24.42
N TYR A 112 8.78 11.79 24.04
CA TYR A 112 8.55 11.30 22.69
C TYR A 112 7.19 11.71 22.11
N GLY A 113 7.16 11.84 20.78
CA GLY A 113 6.01 12.16 19.95
C GLY A 113 5.15 13.31 20.47
N LYS A 114 3.87 13.05 20.70
CA LYS A 114 2.93 14.07 21.16
C LYS A 114 3.36 14.72 22.48
N ILE A 115 3.95 13.94 23.40
CA ILE A 115 4.39 14.48 24.70
C ILE A 115 5.61 15.37 24.50
N ALA A 116 6.57 14.95 23.65
CA ALA A 116 7.71 15.77 23.27
C ALA A 116 7.27 17.13 22.73
N LEU A 117 6.33 17.11 21.79
CA LEU A 117 5.78 18.32 21.19
C LEU A 117 5.05 19.20 22.21
N SER A 118 4.31 18.61 23.15
CA SER A 118 3.67 19.34 24.23
C SER A 118 4.67 20.06 25.13
N VAL A 119 5.66 19.32 25.64
CA VAL A 119 6.69 19.86 26.55
C VAL A 119 7.53 20.93 25.85
N PHE A 120 7.88 20.72 24.57
CA PHE A 120 8.55 21.71 23.75
C PHE A 120 7.71 22.99 23.63
N THR A 121 6.43 22.85 23.28
CA THR A 121 5.52 23.98 23.08
C THR A 121 5.36 24.80 24.37
N GLU A 122 5.28 24.16 25.53
CA GLU A 122 5.21 24.82 26.84
C GLU A 122 6.48 25.60 27.18
N LYS A 123 7.64 25.11 26.73
CA LYS A 123 8.95 25.75 26.98
C LYS A 123 9.35 26.76 25.90
N LEU A 124 8.59 26.83 24.79
CA LEU A 124 8.93 27.57 23.59
C LEU A 124 9.30 29.03 23.86
N GLU A 125 8.52 29.74 24.68
CA GLU A 125 8.80 31.15 25.03
C GLU A 125 10.19 31.34 25.63
N LYS A 126 10.65 30.42 26.49
CA LYS A 126 11.99 30.46 27.09
C LYS A 126 13.08 30.06 26.10
N VAL A 127 12.79 29.14 25.18
CA VAL A 127 13.75 28.67 24.18
C VAL A 127 14.01 29.75 23.12
N LEU A 128 12.97 30.49 22.70
CA LEU A 128 13.06 31.54 21.68
C LEU A 128 13.92 32.73 22.10
N THR A 129 14.04 33.01 23.40
CA THR A 129 14.89 34.07 23.95
C THR A 129 16.35 33.66 24.10
N SER A 130 16.69 32.40 23.85
CA SER A 130 18.07 31.90 23.94
C SER A 130 18.74 31.85 22.58
N ASP A 131 20.03 32.20 22.51
CA ASP A 131 20.87 31.98 21.31
C ASP A 131 20.95 30.50 20.88
N ALA A 132 20.50 29.59 21.74
CA ALA A 132 20.42 28.16 21.49
C ALA A 132 19.24 27.73 20.59
N PHE A 133 18.29 28.63 20.27
CA PHE A 133 17.14 28.30 19.42
C PHE A 133 17.55 27.75 18.06
N LYS A 134 18.49 28.41 17.36
CA LYS A 134 19.01 27.96 16.05
C LYS A 134 19.87 26.70 16.11
N LYS A 135 20.29 26.26 17.30
CA LYS A 135 21.09 25.04 17.51
C LYS A 135 20.27 23.88 18.06
N ASN A 136 18.96 24.07 18.24
CA ASN A 136 18.11 23.07 18.84
C ASN A 136 17.74 22.00 17.80
N SER A 137 18.25 20.78 17.97
CA SER A 137 17.98 19.66 17.04
C SER A 137 16.48 19.33 16.92
N PHE A 138 15.70 19.57 17.97
CA PHE A 138 14.25 19.31 17.96
C PHE A 138 13.52 20.18 16.93
N PHE A 139 14.00 21.40 16.72
CA PHE A 139 13.41 22.31 15.76
C PHE A 139 13.52 21.78 14.33
N GLU A 140 14.72 21.35 13.94
CA GLU A 140 14.99 20.79 12.62
C GLU A 140 14.21 19.48 12.42
N GLU A 141 14.17 18.62 13.43
CA GLU A 141 13.37 17.40 13.41
C GLU A 141 11.87 17.69 13.24
N LEU A 142 11.34 18.70 13.94
CA LEU A 142 9.94 19.11 13.80
C LEU A 142 9.66 19.66 12.40
N LEU A 143 10.52 20.52 11.86
CA LEU A 143 10.35 21.05 10.51
C LEU A 143 10.40 19.96 9.44
N PHE A 144 11.38 19.05 9.54
CA PHE A 144 11.48 17.90 8.66
C PHE A 144 10.20 17.06 8.70
N LEU A 145 9.65 16.83 9.90
CA LEU A 145 8.41 16.10 10.08
C LEU A 145 7.22 16.83 9.42
N LEU A 146 7.08 18.14 9.62
CA LEU A 146 5.99 18.91 9.01
C LEU A 146 6.10 18.97 7.48
N GLY A 147 7.33 19.05 6.95
CA GLY A 147 7.59 18.91 5.52
C GLY A 147 7.19 17.54 4.99
N SER A 148 7.58 16.47 5.68
CA SER A 148 7.22 15.08 5.34
C SER A 148 5.71 14.85 5.34
N PHE A 149 4.98 15.52 6.24
CA PHE A 149 3.53 15.48 6.28
C PHE A 149 2.89 16.06 5.00
N ASN A 150 3.38 17.21 4.51
CA ASN A 150 2.90 17.81 3.27
C ASN A 150 3.21 16.93 2.05
N ILE A 151 4.42 16.37 2.00
CA ILE A 151 4.82 15.43 0.93
C ILE A 151 3.92 14.20 0.93
N LEU A 152 3.60 13.64 2.10
CA LEU A 152 2.70 12.49 2.21
C LEU A 152 1.32 12.79 1.61
N ILE A 153 0.77 13.97 1.90
CA ILE A 153 -0.49 14.41 1.29
C ILE A 153 -0.36 14.48 -0.23
N GLU A 154 0.70 15.13 -0.74
CA GLU A 154 0.91 15.30 -2.18
C GLU A 154 1.02 13.95 -2.89
N ILE A 155 1.81 13.02 -2.35
CA ILE A 155 1.96 11.66 -2.88
C ILE A 155 0.61 10.96 -2.95
N VAL A 156 -0.20 11.02 -1.88
CA VAL A 156 -1.53 10.38 -1.85
C VAL A 156 -2.48 11.05 -2.85
N GLN A 157 -2.45 12.38 -2.97
CA GLN A 157 -3.29 13.11 -3.92
C GLN A 157 -2.96 12.76 -5.38
N ASN A 158 -1.68 12.67 -5.71
CA ASN A 158 -1.19 12.37 -7.05
C ASN A 158 -1.13 10.86 -7.36
N SER A 159 -1.44 10.01 -6.38
CA SER A 159 -1.47 8.56 -6.56
C SER A 159 -2.59 8.09 -7.49
N LYS A 160 -2.37 6.90 -8.10
CA LYS A 160 -3.35 6.18 -8.93
C LYS A 160 -4.42 5.45 -8.12
N LEU A 161 -4.61 5.79 -6.84
CA LEU A 161 -5.67 5.20 -6.03
C LEU A 161 -7.06 5.56 -6.55
N ASN A 162 -7.99 4.63 -6.42
CA ASN A 162 -9.40 4.93 -6.59
C ASN A 162 -9.85 5.98 -5.56
N LYS A 163 -10.97 6.64 -5.83
CA LYS A 163 -11.47 7.76 -5.02
C LYS A 163 -11.66 7.39 -3.54
N LYS A 164 -12.23 6.22 -3.27
CA LYS A 164 -12.55 5.76 -1.91
C LYS A 164 -11.29 5.54 -1.08
N ASP A 165 -10.29 4.88 -1.66
CA ASP A 165 -9.03 4.57 -0.98
C ASP A 165 -8.20 5.83 -0.76
N LYS A 166 -8.18 6.74 -1.74
CA LYS A 166 -7.56 8.06 -1.61
C LYS A 166 -8.19 8.86 -0.47
N GLU A 167 -9.52 8.93 -0.43
CA GLU A 167 -10.25 9.59 0.66
C GLU A 167 -9.95 8.95 2.02
N TYR A 168 -9.88 7.62 2.10
CA TYR A 168 -9.57 6.92 3.34
C TYR A 168 -8.18 7.30 3.89
N VAL A 169 -7.13 7.22 3.06
CA VAL A 169 -5.77 7.57 3.50
C VAL A 169 -5.66 9.04 3.87
N LEU A 170 -6.24 9.94 3.06
CA LEU A 170 -6.27 11.37 3.39
C LEU A 170 -6.98 11.65 4.72
N ARG A 171 -8.10 10.99 5.00
CA ARG A 171 -8.81 11.13 6.29
C ARG A 171 -7.94 10.69 7.46
N MET A 172 -7.17 9.62 7.32
CA MET A 172 -6.23 9.18 8.37
C MET A 172 -5.15 10.23 8.64
N ILE A 173 -4.57 10.78 7.57
CA ILE A 173 -3.57 11.85 7.65
C ILE A 173 -4.17 13.06 8.38
N HIS A 174 -5.32 13.57 7.92
CA HIS A 174 -6.00 14.71 8.54
C HIS A 174 -6.40 14.48 10.00
N TYR A 175 -6.81 13.26 10.34
CA TYR A 175 -7.12 12.88 11.71
C TYR A 175 -5.87 12.94 12.60
N LEU A 176 -4.72 12.46 12.12
CA LEU A 176 -3.45 12.55 12.83
C LEU A 176 -3.06 14.02 13.08
N HIS A 177 -3.14 14.87 12.05
CA HIS A 177 -2.87 16.30 12.20
C HIS A 177 -3.78 16.93 13.26
N THR A 178 -5.09 16.75 13.12
CA THR A 178 -6.09 17.41 13.95
C THR A 178 -5.95 17.01 15.42
N THR A 179 -5.67 15.72 15.70
CA THR A 179 -5.65 15.19 17.07
C THR A 179 -4.30 15.30 17.79
N ARG A 180 -3.19 15.39 17.03
CA ARG A 180 -1.84 15.32 17.60
C ARG A 180 -0.93 16.49 17.28
N ILE A 181 -1.17 17.23 16.20
CA ILE A 181 -0.23 18.26 15.70
C ILE A 181 -0.85 19.66 15.81
N LYS A 182 -2.07 19.84 15.32
CA LYS A 182 -2.73 21.15 15.13
C LYS A 182 -2.69 22.08 16.34
N LYS A 183 -3.01 21.56 17.53
CA LYS A 183 -3.01 22.37 18.77
C LYS A 183 -1.62 22.95 19.04
N HIS A 184 -0.57 22.16 18.84
CA HIS A 184 0.80 22.55 19.13
C HIS A 184 1.36 23.50 18.07
N THR A 185 1.13 23.23 16.79
CA THR A 185 1.55 24.14 15.70
C THR A 185 0.85 25.49 15.80
N ASN A 186 -0.44 25.52 16.15
CA ASN A 186 -1.15 26.79 16.42
C ASN A 186 -0.52 27.56 17.58
N LYS A 187 -0.16 26.87 18.67
CA LYS A 187 0.49 27.53 19.81
C LYS A 187 1.89 28.02 19.45
N ILE A 188 2.64 27.27 18.63
CA ILE A 188 3.92 27.70 18.10
C ILE A 188 3.77 29.00 17.33
N VAL A 189 2.80 29.08 16.39
CA VAL A 189 2.50 30.29 15.60
C VAL A 189 2.15 31.48 16.50
N GLU A 190 1.33 31.27 17.53
CA GLU A 190 0.91 32.31 18.49
C GLU A 190 2.10 32.91 19.26
N VAL A 191 3.08 32.07 19.60
CA VAL A 191 4.25 32.48 20.37
C VAL A 191 5.30 33.12 19.45
N THR A 192 5.53 32.55 18.26
CA THR A 192 6.60 33.00 17.35
C THR A 192 6.25 34.27 16.59
N CYS A 193 4.96 34.58 16.40
CA CYS A 193 4.53 35.81 15.73
C CYS A 193 5.02 37.09 16.44
N LYS A 194 5.35 37.00 17.73
CA LYS A 194 5.84 38.11 18.54
C LYS A 194 7.35 38.34 18.41
N SER A 195 8.08 37.42 17.78
CA SER A 195 9.54 37.49 17.67
C SER A 195 9.99 37.72 16.23
N ALA A 196 10.62 38.88 15.98
CA ALA A 196 11.22 39.19 14.69
C ALA A 196 12.39 38.26 14.33
N LEU A 197 13.07 37.67 15.33
CA LEU A 197 14.23 36.80 15.13
C LEU A 197 13.87 35.44 14.50
N HIS A 198 12.60 35.05 14.59
CA HIS A 198 12.10 33.72 14.23
C HIS A 198 10.98 33.78 13.19
N HIS A 199 10.96 34.84 12.38
CA HIS A 199 9.91 35.09 11.40
C HIS A 199 9.79 33.98 10.35
N ASP A 200 10.92 33.46 9.84
CA ASP A 200 10.92 32.37 8.85
C ASP A 200 10.25 31.11 9.42
N PHE A 201 10.51 30.79 10.69
CA PHE A 201 9.88 29.68 11.37
C PHE A 201 8.38 29.89 11.55
N TYR A 202 7.99 31.08 12.00
CA TYR A 202 6.59 31.46 12.09
C TYR A 202 5.86 31.25 10.76
N GLU A 203 6.42 31.74 9.65
CA GLU A 203 5.81 31.59 8.33
C GLU A 203 5.78 30.12 7.90
N MET A 204 6.83 29.33 8.08
CA MET A 204 6.80 27.90 7.73
C MET A 204 5.69 27.13 8.44
N ILE A 205 5.54 27.30 9.76
CA ILE A 205 4.51 26.58 10.53
C ILE A 205 3.10 27.08 10.17
N LYS A 206 2.95 28.39 9.92
CA LYS A 206 1.70 28.97 9.47
C LYS A 206 1.30 28.47 8.09
N GLN A 207 2.22 28.46 7.13
CA GLN A 207 1.98 27.93 5.78
C GLN A 207 1.65 26.44 5.82
N PHE A 208 2.32 25.67 6.69
CA PHE A 208 1.95 24.28 6.96
C PHE A 208 0.49 24.17 7.45
N ASN A 209 0.09 24.92 8.48
CA ASN A 209 -1.27 24.83 8.99
C ASN A 209 -2.32 25.18 7.91
N LEU A 210 -2.05 26.21 7.11
CA LEU A 210 -2.91 26.62 6.00
C LEU A 210 -2.99 25.54 4.91
N SER A 211 -1.86 24.96 4.51
CA SER A 211 -1.82 23.92 3.47
C SER A 211 -2.66 22.70 3.84
N ILE A 212 -2.62 22.30 5.11
CA ILE A 212 -3.45 21.19 5.62
C ILE A 212 -4.93 21.55 5.62
N GLU A 213 -5.30 22.75 6.08
CA GLU A 213 -6.71 23.18 6.09
C GLU A 213 -7.29 23.33 4.68
N ASP A 214 -6.54 23.91 3.75
CA ASP A 214 -6.96 24.04 2.36
C ASP A 214 -7.03 22.68 1.67
N ASN A 215 -6.12 21.76 2.00
CA ASN A 215 -6.22 20.39 1.55
C ASN A 215 -7.50 19.72 2.06
N TYR A 216 -7.81 19.87 3.35
CA TYR A 216 -9.02 19.29 3.94
C TYR A 216 -10.28 19.84 3.26
N LYS A 217 -10.39 21.15 3.10
CA LYS A 217 -11.53 21.80 2.43
C LYS A 217 -11.68 21.33 0.98
N ARG A 218 -10.60 21.26 0.21
CA ARG A 218 -10.65 20.78 -1.19
C ARG A 218 -11.15 19.35 -1.33
N ASN A 219 -10.85 18.47 -0.38
CA ASN A 219 -11.19 17.04 -0.48
C ASN A 219 -12.48 16.66 0.27
N PHE A 220 -12.88 17.43 1.29
CA PHE A 220 -13.97 17.08 2.21
C PHE A 220 -14.92 18.22 2.55
N GLY A 221 -14.60 19.46 2.16
CA GLY A 221 -15.48 20.61 2.33
C GLY A 221 -16.59 20.57 1.29
N SER A 222 -17.82 20.28 1.73
CA SER A 222 -19.06 20.54 0.99
C SER A 222 -19.41 22.02 1.04
#